data_AF-A0A820ZE46-F1
#
_entry.id   AF-A0A820ZE46-F1
#
_cell.length_a   1.000
_cell.length_b   1.000
_cell.length_c   1.000
_cell.angle_alpha   90.00
_cell.angle_beta   90.00
_cell.angle_gamma   90.00
#
_symmetry.space_group_name_H-M   'P 1'
#
loop_
_entity.id
_entity.type
_entity.pdbx_description
1 polymer ?
#
loop_
_entity_poly.entity_id
_entity_poly.type
_entity_poly.pdbx_seq_one_letter_code
_entity_poly.pdbx_strand_id
1 'polypeptide(L)'
;MNENSEVTCLSAQILRHKALCDSLLDHLSRIELTRNTTVRVQLAVATADLALQYVGWEKPVEDVVEKLKTSSEHMLTLLEFLTALPEELNTSTIRIGENRRQYCREKYSNCGKQIH
;
A
#
# COMPACT_ATOMS: atom_id res chain seq x y z
N MET A 1 23.65 -27.74 -3.28
CA MET A 1 23.22 -26.54 -2.51
C MET A 1 21.74 -26.37 -2.78
N ASN A 2 20.97 -26.32 -1.71
CA ASN A 2 19.68 -27.01 -1.57
C ASN A 2 18.51 -26.11 -1.99
N GLU A 3 17.69 -26.51 -2.97
CA GLU A 3 16.43 -25.83 -3.35
C GLU A 3 15.53 -25.56 -2.13
N ASN A 4 15.58 -26.44 -1.12
CA ASN A 4 14.85 -26.29 0.13
C ASN A 4 15.25 -25.06 0.98
N SER A 5 16.50 -24.59 0.88
CA SER A 5 16.97 -23.40 1.59
C SER A 5 16.55 -22.10 0.91
N GLU A 6 16.46 -22.08 -0.42
CA GLU A 6 15.94 -20.93 -1.17
C GLU A 6 14.44 -20.76 -0.93
N VAL A 7 13.67 -21.85 -0.88
CA VAL A 7 12.22 -21.82 -0.60
C VAL A 7 11.91 -21.32 0.82
N THR A 8 12.73 -21.68 1.82
CA THR A 8 12.56 -21.16 3.19
C THR A 8 12.95 -19.68 3.31
N CYS A 9 13.95 -19.22 2.54
CA CYS A 9 14.34 -17.81 2.53
C CYS A 9 13.28 -16.90 1.87
N LEU A 10 12.74 -17.33 0.73
CA LEU A 10 11.69 -16.63 0.00
C LEU A 10 10.41 -16.46 0.85
N SER A 11 9.99 -17.53 1.53
CA SER A 11 8.84 -17.49 2.45
C SER A 11 9.07 -16.57 3.65
N ALA A 12 10.29 -16.55 4.21
CA ALA A 12 10.65 -15.63 5.30
C ALA A 12 10.65 -14.14 4.86
N GLN A 13 11.08 -13.83 3.63
CA GLN A 13 11.02 -12.47 3.09
C GLN A 13 9.58 -11.99 2.89
N ILE A 14 8.72 -12.84 2.33
CA ILE A 14 7.29 -12.57 2.15
C ILE A 14 6.64 -12.25 3.51
N LEU A 15 6.95 -13.04 4.54
CA LEU A 15 6.42 -12.82 5.89
C LEU A 15 6.88 -11.47 6.49
N ARG A 16 8.12 -11.05 6.24
CA ARG A 16 8.64 -9.76 6.71
C ARG A 16 7.95 -8.58 6.01
N HIS A 17 7.74 -8.67 4.70
CA HIS A 17 7.01 -7.64 3.97
C HIS A 17 5.56 -7.53 4.43
N LYS A 18 4.90 -8.68 4.68
CA LYS A 18 3.56 -8.69 5.25
C LYS A 18 3.50 -8.06 6.65
N ALA A 19 4.44 -8.40 7.53
CA ALA A 19 4.50 -7.79 8.87
C ALA A 19 4.68 -6.27 8.82
N LEU A 20 5.44 -5.77 7.83
CA LEU A 20 5.59 -4.33 7.60
C LEU A 20 4.28 -3.69 7.09
N CYS A 21 3.59 -4.32 6.14
CA CYS A 21 2.26 -3.90 5.69
C CYS A 21 1.30 -3.78 6.87
N ASP A 22 1.19 -4.84 7.67
CA ASP A 22 0.28 -4.91 8.81
C ASP A 22 0.62 -3.82 9.85
N SER A 23 1.91 -3.53 10.07
CA SER A 23 2.36 -2.46 10.97
C SER A 23 2.04 -1.05 10.45
N LEU A 24 2.21 -0.79 9.14
CA LEU A 24 1.85 0.50 8.54
C LEU A 24 0.33 0.73 8.56
N LEU A 25 -0.46 -0.32 8.27
CA LEU A 25 -1.92 -0.26 8.37
C LEU A 25 -2.39 0.01 9.80
N ASP A 26 -1.74 -0.59 10.79
CA ASP A 26 -2.01 -0.29 12.19
C ASP A 26 -1.73 1.19 12.51
N HIS A 27 -0.58 1.70 12.08
CA HIS A 27 -0.23 3.12 12.28
C HIS A 27 -1.20 4.07 11.57
N LEU A 28 -1.61 3.76 10.32
CA LEU A 28 -2.59 4.56 9.57
C LEU A 28 -3.97 4.63 10.27
N SER A 29 -4.33 3.59 11.03
CA SER A 29 -5.58 3.55 11.79
C SER A 29 -5.51 4.25 13.15
N ARG A 30 -4.39 4.86 13.51
CA ARG A 30 -4.26 5.61 14.77
C ARG A 30 -4.85 7.00 14.63
N ILE A 31 -5.83 7.30 15.49
CA ILE A 31 -6.57 8.59 15.51
C ILE A 31 -5.61 9.77 15.70
N GLU A 32 -4.47 9.58 16.35
CA GLU A 32 -3.43 10.60 16.56
C GLU A 32 -2.93 11.25 15.26
N LEU A 33 -3.08 10.58 14.11
CA LEU A 33 -2.74 11.12 12.79
C LEU A 33 -3.71 12.22 12.31
N THR A 34 -4.89 12.35 12.90
CA THR A 34 -5.77 13.50 12.62
C THR A 34 -5.13 14.83 13.01
N ARG A 35 -4.25 14.83 14.03
CA ARG A 35 -3.62 16.04 14.57
C ARG A 35 -2.33 16.46 13.87
N ASN A 36 -1.74 15.59 13.04
CA ASN A 36 -0.49 15.89 12.33
C ASN A 36 -0.59 15.52 10.85
N THR A 37 -1.00 16.50 10.03
CA THR A 37 -1.17 16.36 8.59
C THR A 37 0.09 15.89 7.89
N THR A 38 1.28 16.38 8.26
CA THR A 38 2.53 15.97 7.63
C THR A 38 2.81 14.48 7.84
N VAL A 39 2.70 13.99 9.07
CA VAL A 39 2.94 12.58 9.38
C VAL A 39 1.91 11.69 8.69
N ARG A 40 0.64 12.11 8.66
CA ARG A 40 -0.44 11.37 8.00
C ARG A 40 -0.21 11.23 6.49
N VAL A 41 0.10 12.33 5.81
CA VAL A 41 0.40 12.33 4.37
C VAL A 41 1.62 11.46 4.07
N GLN A 42 2.69 11.57 4.86
CA GLN A 42 3.90 10.77 4.65
C GLN A 42 3.65 9.27 4.87
N LEU A 43 2.82 8.89 5.83
CA LEU A 43 2.42 7.50 6.01
C LEU A 43 1.53 7.00 4.87
N ALA A 44 0.64 7.83 4.34
CA ALA A 44 -0.20 7.50 3.19
C ALA A 44 0.66 7.25 1.93
N VAL A 45 1.64 8.12 1.65
CA VAL A 45 2.60 7.96 0.55
C VAL A 45 3.47 6.71 0.77
N ALA A 46 4.06 6.53 1.95
CA ALA A 46 4.88 5.35 2.23
C ALA A 46 4.09 4.03 2.07
N THR A 47 2.79 4.05 2.38
CA THR A 47 1.92 2.89 2.19
C THR A 47 1.59 2.66 0.72
N ALA A 48 1.35 3.73 -0.06
CA ALA A 48 1.20 3.66 -1.51
C ALA A 48 2.47 3.08 -2.17
N ASP A 49 3.64 3.60 -1.83
CA ASP A 49 4.93 3.12 -2.31
C ASP A 49 5.12 1.62 -2.05
N LEU A 50 4.77 1.17 -0.84
CA LEU A 50 4.86 -0.23 -0.47
C LEU A 50 3.86 -1.09 -1.27
N ALA A 51 2.62 -0.62 -1.46
CA ALA A 51 1.62 -1.32 -2.26
C ALA A 51 2.04 -1.49 -3.73
N LEU A 52 2.80 -0.54 -4.27
CA LEU A 52 3.32 -0.61 -5.65
C LEU A 52 4.51 -1.57 -5.76
N GLN A 53 5.43 -1.51 -4.80
CA GLN A 53 6.67 -2.30 -4.80
C GLN A 53 6.47 -3.75 -4.36
N TYR A 54 5.54 -4.02 -3.44
CA TYR A 54 5.35 -5.35 -2.89
C TYR A 54 4.37 -6.19 -3.75
N VAL A 55 4.92 -7.09 -4.56
CA VAL A 55 4.15 -7.98 -5.45
C VAL A 55 3.21 -8.91 -4.69
N GLY A 56 3.59 -9.32 -3.48
CA GLY A 56 2.79 -10.20 -2.63
C GLY A 56 1.58 -9.52 -1.97
N TRP A 57 1.41 -8.20 -2.13
CA TRP A 57 0.20 -7.52 -1.68
C TRP A 57 -0.90 -7.63 -2.75
N GLU A 58 -1.80 -8.59 -2.56
CA GLU A 58 -2.82 -8.89 -3.56
C GLU A 58 -3.89 -7.81 -3.66
N LYS A 59 -4.33 -7.22 -2.55
CA LYS A 59 -5.48 -6.29 -2.53
C LYS A 59 -5.26 -5.05 -1.66
N PRO A 60 -4.19 -4.27 -1.88
CA PRO A 60 -3.83 -3.15 -1.00
C PRO A 60 -4.92 -2.09 -0.88
N VAL A 61 -5.64 -1.79 -1.96
CA VAL A 61 -6.74 -0.81 -1.92
C VAL A 61 -7.89 -1.32 -1.05
N GLU A 62 -8.30 -2.58 -1.21
CA GLU A 62 -9.36 -3.17 -0.39
C GLU A 62 -8.93 -3.19 1.08
N ASP A 63 -7.73 -3.69 1.39
CA ASP A 63 -7.23 -3.81 2.76
C ASP A 63 -7.16 -2.44 3.48
N VAL A 64 -6.67 -1.40 2.79
CA VAL A 64 -6.61 -0.03 3.34
C VAL A 64 -8.01 0.55 3.53
N VAL A 65 -8.91 0.39 2.56
CA VAL A 65 -10.31 0.82 2.67
C VAL A 65 -10.98 0.10 3.83
N GLU A 66 -10.82 -1.21 3.96
CA GLU A 66 -11.41 -1.99 5.04
C GLU A 66 -10.92 -1.56 6.43
N LYS A 67 -9.64 -1.21 6.53
CA LYS A 67 -9.05 -0.74 7.78
C LYS A 67 -9.56 0.65 8.16
N LEU A 68 -9.67 1.56 7.20
CA LEU A 68 -9.98 2.98 7.44
C LEU A 68 -11.46 3.33 7.31
N LYS A 69 -12.31 2.47 6.73
CA LYS A 69 -13.78 2.69 6.64
C LYS A 69 -14.50 2.69 7.99
N THR A 70 -13.81 2.28 9.06
CA THR A 70 -14.38 2.06 10.40
C THR A 70 -14.70 3.34 11.16
N SER A 71 -14.07 4.47 10.82
CA SER A 71 -14.34 5.77 11.46
C SER A 71 -14.26 6.91 10.44
N SER A 72 -15.15 7.89 10.57
CA SER A 72 -15.14 9.12 9.76
C SER A 72 -13.86 9.94 9.96
N GLU A 73 -13.19 9.78 11.11
CA GLU A 73 -11.92 10.44 11.42
C GLU A 73 -10.77 9.96 10.52
N HIS A 74 -10.87 8.75 9.99
CA HIS A 74 -9.87 8.17 9.08
C HIS A 74 -10.16 8.47 7.60
N MET A 75 -11.27 9.13 7.30
CA MET A 75 -11.66 9.43 5.93
C MET A 75 -10.62 10.30 5.21
N LEU A 76 -10.03 11.28 5.92
CA LEU A 76 -8.96 12.11 5.35
C LEU A 76 -7.71 11.29 5.05
N THR A 77 -7.31 10.38 5.95
CA THR A 77 -6.19 9.46 5.74
C THR A 77 -6.45 8.55 4.53
N LEU A 78 -7.68 8.07 4.39
CA LEU A 78 -8.07 7.21 3.26
C LEU A 78 -8.00 7.97 1.94
N LEU A 79 -8.49 9.20 1.89
CA LEU A 79 -8.40 10.05 0.70
C LEU A 79 -6.94 10.36 0.36
N GLU A 80 -6.10 10.69 1.35
CA GLU A 80 -4.67 10.91 1.14
C GLU A 80 -3.99 9.68 0.51
N PHE A 81 -4.32 8.45 0.95
CA PHE A 81 -3.81 7.23 0.33
C PHE A 81 -4.34 7.02 -1.09
N LEU A 82 -5.65 7.19 -1.30
CA LEU A 82 -6.29 7.00 -2.62
C LEU A 82 -5.82 8.04 -3.65
N THR A 83 -5.39 9.22 -3.20
CA THR A 83 -4.77 10.25 -4.04
C THR A 83 -3.28 9.97 -4.29
N ALA A 84 -2.52 9.58 -3.26
CA ALA A 84 -1.10 9.28 -3.41
C ALA A 84 -0.85 8.08 -4.33
N LEU A 85 -1.68 7.04 -4.28
CA LEU A 85 -1.49 5.82 -5.07
C LEU A 85 -1.39 6.05 -6.60
N PRO A 86 -2.33 6.75 -7.26
CA PRO A 86 -2.20 7.07 -8.68
C PRO A 86 -1.09 8.10 -8.96
N GLU A 87 -0.82 9.05 -8.07
CA GLU A 87 0.27 10.03 -8.24
C GLU A 87 1.64 9.33 -8.29
N GLU A 88 1.88 8.42 -7.35
CA GLU A 88 3.09 7.63 -7.26
C GLU A 88 3.27 6.64 -8.42
N LEU A 89 2.17 6.12 -8.96
CA LEU A 89 2.19 5.30 -10.19
C LEU A 89 2.64 6.09 -11.42
N ASN A 90 2.23 7.35 -11.51
CA ASN A 90 2.53 8.24 -12.63
C ASN A 90 3.89 8.92 -12.49
N THR A 91 4.47 8.92 -11.29
CA THR A 91 5.77 9.54 -11.03
C THR A 91 6.92 8.55 -11.23
N SER A 92 8.01 8.99 -11.87
CA SER A 92 9.22 8.17 -12.07
C SER A 92 10.10 8.05 -10.82
N THR A 93 9.69 8.65 -9.69
CA THR A 93 10.40 8.65 -8.40
C THR A 93 10.46 7.26 -7.78
N ILE A 94 9.40 6.46 -7.94
CA ILE A 94 9.38 5.09 -7.46
C ILE A 94 10.18 4.18 -8.39
N ARG A 95 11.07 3.40 -7.75
CA ARG A 95 11.93 2.38 -8.37
C ARG A 95 11.16 1.11 -8.72
N ILE A 96 10.10 1.23 -9.52
CA ILE A 96 9.43 0.09 -10.17
C ILE A 96 9.73 0.09 -11.67
N GLY A 97 10.04 -1.07 -12.24
CA GLY A 97 10.22 -1.20 -13.69
C GLY A 97 8.91 -0.99 -14.45
N GLU A 98 8.98 -0.63 -15.73
CA GLU A 98 7.79 -0.31 -16.56
C GLU A 98 6.77 -1.45 -16.60
N ASN A 99 7.23 -2.71 -16.67
CA ASN A 99 6.34 -3.88 -16.64
C ASN A 99 5.47 -3.93 -15.38
N ARG A 100 6.07 -3.64 -14.21
CA ARG A 100 5.34 -3.62 -12.93
C ARG A 100 4.39 -2.42 -12.89
N ARG A 101 4.84 -1.28 -13.40
CA ARG A 101 4.05 -0.04 -13.51
C ARG A 101 2.77 -0.27 -14.34
N GLN A 102 2.92 -0.89 -15.51
CA GLN A 102 1.82 -1.30 -16.38
C GLN A 102 0.86 -2.29 -15.69
N TYR A 103 1.38 -3.34 -15.04
CA TYR A 103 0.58 -4.31 -14.29
C TYR A 103 -0.25 -3.63 -13.19
N CYS A 104 0.37 -2.76 -12.38
CA CYS A 104 -0.33 -2.04 -11.33
C CYS A 104 -1.40 -1.09 -11.90
N ARG A 105 -1.11 -0.39 -13.01
CA ARG A 105 -2.07 0.47 -13.70
C ARG A 105 -3.32 -0.30 -14.14
N GLU A 106 -3.14 -1.46 -14.75
CA GLU A 106 -4.24 -2.33 -15.17
C GLU A 106 -5.04 -2.85 -13.96
N LYS A 107 -4.34 -3.30 -12.92
CA LYS A 107 -4.95 -3.81 -11.68
C LYS A 107 -5.81 -2.75 -10.99
N TYR A 108 -5.27 -1.55 -10.78
CA TYR A 108 -5.96 -0.48 -10.04
C TYR A 108 -6.99 0.29 -10.89
N SER A 109 -6.87 0.27 -12.23
CA SER A 109 -7.92 0.78 -13.14
C SER A 109 -9.27 0.07 -12.92
N ASN A 110 -9.24 -1.21 -12.54
CA ASN A 110 -10.45 -1.97 -12.23
C ASN A 110 -11.03 -1.66 -10.83
N CYS A 111 -10.21 -1.18 -9.88
CA CYS A 111 -10.69 -0.74 -8.57
C CYS A 111 -11.39 0.62 -8.65
N GLY A 112 -10.90 1.55 -9.48
CA GLY A 112 -11.52 2.86 -9.67
C GLY A 112 -12.95 2.80 -10.21
N LYS A 113 -13.29 1.75 -10.98
CA LYS A 113 -14.65 1.50 -11.48
C LYS A 113 -15.67 1.12 -10.40
N GLN A 114 -15.21 0.80 -9.19
CA GLN A 114 -16.08 0.46 -8.05
C GLN A 114 -16.51 1.70 -7.24
N ILE A 115 -16.00 2.90 -7.58
CA ILE A 115 -16.28 4.16 -6.88
C ILE A 115 -17.23 5.06 -7.72
N HIS A 116 -18.10 4.45 -8.55
CA HIS A 116 -19.14 5.18 -9.28
C HIS A 116 -20.52 4.57 -9.05
#